data_AF-A0A847XAK6-F1
#
_entry.id   AF-A0A847XAK6-F1
#
_cell.length_a   1.000
_cell.length_b   1.000
_cell.length_c   1.000
_cell.angle_alpha   90.00
_cell.angle_beta   90.00
_cell.angle_gamma   90.00
#
_symmetry.space_group_name_H-M   'P 1'
#
loop_
_entity.id
_entity.type
_entity.pdbx_description
1 polymer ?
#
loop_
_entity_poly.entity_id
_entity_poly.type
_entity_poly.pdbx_seq_one_letter_code
_entity_poly.pdbx_strand_id
1 'polypeptide(L)' 'PPLKIVDLIDYQTFYPAYHMNKKHWVSVVVDEKINLEQLQALIRQSYQLVEG' A
#
# COMPACT_ATOMS: atom_id res chain seq x y z
N PRO A 1 7.29 4.58 -13.75
CA PRO A 1 7.78 3.34 -13.09
C PRO A 1 6.87 3.00 -11.90
N PRO A 2 6.47 1.73 -11.71
CA PRO A 2 5.72 1.37 -10.52
C PRO A 2 6.55 1.69 -9.27
N LEU A 3 5.92 2.32 -8.27
CA LEU A 3 6.50 2.50 -6.95
C LEU A 3 6.94 1.14 -6.43
N LYS A 4 8.17 1.02 -5.94
CA LYS A 4 8.57 -0.21 -5.28
C LYS A 4 7.90 -0.22 -3.92
N ILE A 5 7.29 -1.35 -3.53
CA ILE A 5 6.65 -1.53 -2.22
C ILE A 5 7.58 -1.08 -1.07
N VAL A 6 8.89 -1.27 -1.21
CA VAL A 6 9.89 -0.87 -0.22
C VAL A 6 9.93 0.64 0.03
N ASP A 7 9.61 1.46 -0.98
CA ASP A 7 9.62 2.91 -0.87
C ASP A 7 8.41 3.45 -0.10
N LEU A 8 7.37 2.62 0.09
CA LEU A 8 6.17 2.97 0.85
C LEU A 8 6.30 2.68 2.35
N ILE A 9 7.25 1.83 2.77
CA ILE A 9 7.33 1.36 4.16
C ILE A 9 7.90 2.45 5.08
N ASP A 10 7.10 2.88 6.06
CA ASP A 10 7.48 3.90 7.05
C ASP A 10 7.39 3.40 8.51
N TYR A 11 6.91 2.17 8.73
CA TYR A 11 6.69 1.57 10.05
C TYR A 11 5.79 2.42 10.98
N GLN A 12 4.93 3.25 10.40
CA GLN A 12 3.94 4.05 11.13
C GLN A 12 2.56 3.78 10.55
N THR A 13 2.40 4.02 9.24
CA THR A 13 1.17 3.82 8.49
C THR A 13 1.29 2.62 7.55
N PHE A 14 2.47 2.39 6.97
CA PHE A 14 2.74 1.34 5.99
C PHE A 14 3.77 0.34 6.51
N TYR A 15 3.40 -0.94 6.46
CA TYR A 15 4.19 -2.05 6.97
C TYR A 15 4.39 -3.13 5.89
N PRO A 16 5.46 -3.94 5.99
CA PRO A 16 5.57 -5.13 5.16
C PRO A 16 4.31 -5.98 5.25
N ALA A 17 3.92 -6.62 4.16
CA ALA A 17 2.67 -7.38 4.10
C ALA A 17 2.52 -8.40 5.23
N TYR A 18 1.40 -8.34 5.93
CA TYR A 18 0.94 -9.36 6.86
C TYR A 18 0.26 -10.51 6.11
N HIS A 19 0.72 -11.74 6.34
CA HIS A 19 0.30 -13.00 5.68
C HIS A 19 0.43 -13.09 4.14
N MET A 20 0.48 -11.96 3.43
CA MET A 20 0.59 -11.91 1.98
C MET A 20 2.06 -11.86 1.50
N ASN A 21 2.26 -11.95 0.19
CA ASN A 21 3.59 -11.88 -0.42
C ASN A 21 4.21 -10.48 -0.26
N LYS A 22 5.27 -10.38 0.53
CA LYS A 22 5.98 -9.13 0.89
C LYS A 22 6.65 -8.41 -0.29
N LYS A 23 6.81 -9.08 -1.45
CA LYS A 23 7.32 -8.45 -2.68
C LYS A 23 6.25 -7.68 -3.44
N HIS A 24 4.98 -8.00 -3.24
CA HIS A 24 3.87 -7.48 -4.04
C HIS A 24 2.79 -6.77 -3.24
N TRP A 25 2.69 -7.07 -1.94
CA TRP A 25 1.67 -6.53 -1.05
C TRP A 25 2.29 -5.64 0.03
N VAL A 26 1.46 -4.75 0.58
CA VAL A 26 1.77 -3.90 1.72
C VAL A 26 0.58 -3.95 2.68
N SER A 27 0.83 -3.83 3.98
CA SER A 27 -0.22 -3.68 4.99
C SER A 27 -0.29 -2.22 5.43
N VAL A 28 -1.49 -1.66 5.47
CA VAL A 28 -1.72 -0.25 5.81
C VAL A 28 -2.56 -0.19 7.08
N VAL A 29 -2.13 0.61 8.05
CA VAL A 29 -2.93 0.96 9.24
C VAL A 29 -3.86 2.10 8.86
N VAL A 30 -5.17 1.88 8.99
CA VAL A 30 -6.19 2.87 8.66
C VAL A 30 -6.72 3.48 9.96
N ASP A 31 -6.18 4.65 10.30
CA ASP A 31 -6.57 5.43 11.48
C ASP A 31 -6.80 6.91 11.13
N GLU A 32 -7.03 7.75 12.15
CA GLU A 32 -7.26 9.19 12.01
C GLU A 32 -6.08 10.00 11.43
N LYS A 33 -4.88 9.42 11.34
CA LYS A 33 -3.66 10.08 10.85
C LYS A 33 -3.40 9.82 9.37
N ILE A 34 -4.16 8.92 8.73
CA ILE A 34 -3.92 8.53 7.35
C ILE A 34 -4.30 9.64 6.36
N ASN A 35 -3.46 9.84 5.34
CA ASN A 35 -3.81 10.68 4.19
C ASN A 35 -4.79 9.90 3.28
N LEU A 36 -6.06 10.30 3.30
CA LEU A 36 -7.12 9.66 2.53
C LEU A 36 -6.90 9.72 1.00
N GLU A 37 -6.39 10.83 0.48
CA GLU A 37 -6.12 10.97 -0.96
C GLU A 37 -5.04 9.99 -1.42
N GLN A 38 -3.98 9.86 -0.63
CA GLN A 38 -2.92 8.88 -0.89
C GLN A 38 -3.45 7.44 -0.81
N LEU A 39 -4.25 7.11 0.21
CA LEU A 39 -4.84 5.78 0.35
C LEU A 39 -5.74 5.44 -0.83
N GLN A 40 -6.60 6.35 -1.26
CA GLN A 40 -7.48 6.15 -2.43
C GLN A 40 -6.67 5.94 -3.72
N ALA A 41 -5.59 6.70 -3.91
CA ALA A 41 -4.70 6.52 -5.04
C ALA A 41 -4.01 5.14 -5.04
N LEU A 42 -3.59 4.65 -3.86
CA LEU A 42 -2.99 3.33 -3.70
C LEU A 42 -4.01 2.20 -3.95
N ILE A 43 -5.25 2.34 -3.46
CA ILE A 43 -6.33 1.38 -3.74
C ILE A 43 -6.61 1.31 -5.24
N ARG A 44 -6.71 2.46 -5.93
CA ARG A 44 -6.92 2.49 -7.38
C ARG A 44 -5.79 1.80 -8.14
N GLN A 45 -4.54 2.08 -7.76
CA GLN A 45 -3.38 1.41 -8.36
C GLN A 45 -3.41 -0.11 -8.09
N SER A 46 -3.72 -0.54 -6.86
CA SER A 46 -3.83 -1.96 -6.50
C SER A 46 -4.91 -2.66 -7.33
N TYR A 47 -6.03 -1.99 -7.59
CA TYR A 47 -7.12 -2.52 -8.40
C TYR A 47 -6.69 -2.68 -9.87
N GLN A 48 -6.07 -1.65 -10.46
CA GLN A 48 -5.56 -1.69 -11.84
C GLN A 48 -4.46 -2.74 -12.08
N LEU A 49 -3.77 -3.21 -11.03
CA LEU A 49 -2.75 -4.26 -11.15
C LEU A 49 -3.35 -5.67 -11.28
N VAL A 50 -4.61 -5.85 -10.88
CA VAL A 50 -5.28 -7.16 -10.91
C VAL A 50 -6.48 -7.19 -11.85
N GLU A 51 -7.04 -6.02 -12.18
CA GLU A 51 -8.02 -5.86 -13.24
C GLU A 51 -7.29 -5.94 -14.59
N GLY A 52 -7.50 -7.05 -15.30
CA GLY A 52 -7.06 -7.25 -16.67
C GLY A 52 -7.98 -6.57 -17.67
#